data_AF-A0A9K3KBH2-F1
#
_entry.id   AF-A0A9K3KBH2-F1
#
_cell.length_a   1.000
_cell.length_b   1.000
_cell.length_c   1.000
_cell.angle_alpha   90.00
_cell.angle_beta   90.00
_cell.angle_gamma   90.00
#
_symmetry.space_group_name_H-M   'P 1'
#
loop_
_entity.id
_entity.type
_entity.pdbx_description
1 polymer ?
#
loop_
_entity_poly.entity_id
_entity_poly.type
_entity_poly.pdbx_seq_one_letter_code
_entity_poly.pdbx_strand_id
1 'polypeptide(L)'
;MESKIVQLQKVTDQAKQELEQKAREVKDSQERLDVVKELLRSLDLEDQERISINDTQYPELLGMHHMAKDAYETAQKRYETNQRYLDKMLLTTAAASSKKG
;
A
#
# COMPACT_ATOMS: atom_id res chain seq x y z
N MET A 1 6.63 12.32 -28.76
CA MET A 1 5.74 11.40 -28.01
C MET A 1 6.53 10.43 -27.16
N GLU A 2 7.59 9.80 -27.68
CA GLU A 2 8.47 8.91 -26.92
C GLU A 2 8.99 9.50 -25.60
N SER A 3 9.51 10.73 -25.60
CA SER A 3 9.99 11.36 -24.35
C SER A 3 8.91 11.46 -23.25
N LYS A 4 7.64 11.69 -23.62
CA LYS A 4 6.52 11.72 -22.66
C LYS A 4 6.17 10.32 -22.15
N ILE A 5 6.23 9.30 -23.00
CA ILE A 5 6.00 7.89 -22.63
C ILE A 5 7.09 7.43 -21.67
N VAL A 6 8.36 7.72 -21.95
CA VAL A 6 9.49 7.38 -21.07
C VAL A 6 9.36 8.04 -19.70
N GLN A 7 8.99 9.32 -19.67
CA GLN A 7 8.76 10.03 -18.40
C GLN A 7 7.58 9.42 -17.63
N LEU A 8 6.48 9.09 -18.32
CA LEU A 8 5.32 8.48 -17.71
C LEU A 8 5.61 7.07 -17.20
N GLN A 9 6.40 6.28 -17.92
CA GLN A 9 6.90 4.99 -17.48
C GLN A 9 7.70 5.13 -16.19
N LYS A 10 8.66 6.06 -16.14
CA LYS A 10 9.49 6.31 -14.96
C LYS A 10 8.67 6.62 -13.71
N VAL A 11 7.68 7.51 -13.82
CA VAL A 11 6.82 7.85 -12.67
C VAL A 11 5.84 6.73 -12.31
N THR A 12 5.49 5.87 -13.27
CA THR A 12 4.69 4.66 -13.02
C THR A 12 5.51 3.62 -12.24
N ASP A 13 6.77 3.40 -12.63
CA ASP A 13 7.68 2.49 -11.94
C ASP A 13 7.98 2.96 -10.52
N GLN A 14 8.17 4.27 -10.33
CA GLN A 14 8.32 4.87 -8.99
C GLN A 14 7.06 4.66 -8.13
N ALA A 15 5.86 4.88 -8.69
CA ALA A 15 4.61 4.64 -7.98
C ALA A 15 4.42 3.14 -7.64
N LYS A 16 4.90 2.24 -8.49
CA LYS A 16 4.90 0.80 -8.22
C LYS A 16 5.81 0.45 -7.05
N GLN A 17 7.02 0.98 -7.02
CA GLN A 17 7.96 0.78 -5.90
C GLN A 17 7.39 1.32 -4.58
N GLU A 18 6.76 2.50 -4.62
CA GLU A 18 6.04 3.09 -3.48
C GLU A 18 4.91 2.16 -3.01
N LEU A 19 4.08 1.65 -3.93
CA LEU A 19 3.01 0.72 -3.63
C LEU A 19 3.52 -0.57 -2.96
N GLU A 20 4.56 -1.18 -3.51
CA GLU A 20 5.18 -2.39 -2.93
C GLU A 20 5.74 -2.13 -1.54
N GLN A 21 6.34 -0.96 -1.31
CA GLN A 21 6.82 -0.56 0.00
C GLN A 21 5.66 -0.39 0.99
N LYS A 22 4.58 0.27 0.60
CA LYS A 22 3.40 0.42 1.47
C LYS A 22 2.68 -0.90 1.73
N ALA A 23 2.69 -1.82 0.78
CA ALA A 23 2.16 -3.16 0.99
C ALA A 23 2.93 -3.91 2.10
N ARG A 24 4.27 -3.78 2.13
CA ARG A 24 5.09 -4.34 3.21
C ARG A 24 4.77 -3.70 4.56
N GLU A 25 4.65 -2.38 4.62
CA GLU A 25 4.29 -1.66 5.86
C GLU A 25 2.91 -2.08 6.42
N VAL A 26 1.92 -2.29 5.54
CA VAL A 26 0.61 -2.83 5.96
C VAL A 26 0.74 -4.24 6.51
N LYS A 27 1.52 -5.11 5.85
CA LYS A 27 1.76 -6.46 6.31
C LYS A 27 2.46 -6.47 7.69
N ASP A 28 3.52 -5.70 7.85
CA ASP A 28 4.28 -5.63 9.11
C ASP A 28 3.42 -5.10 10.26
N SER A 29 2.59 -4.07 10.01
CA SER A 29 1.68 -3.54 11.04
C SER A 29 0.56 -4.52 11.41
N GLN A 30 0.06 -5.30 10.44
CA GLN A 30 -0.90 -6.37 10.69
C GLN A 30 -0.29 -7.50 11.52
N GLU A 31 0.93 -7.95 11.20
CA GLU A 31 1.64 -8.97 11.97
C GLU A 31 1.85 -8.55 13.43
N ARG A 32 2.20 -7.28 13.67
CA ARG A 32 2.33 -6.74 15.04
C ARG A 32 1.00 -6.75 15.79
N LEU A 33 -0.10 -6.37 15.13
CA LEU A 33 -1.43 -6.44 15.72
C LEU A 33 -1.82 -7.88 16.08
N ASP A 34 -1.50 -8.84 15.23
CA ASP A 34 -1.84 -10.24 15.45
C ASP A 34 -1.03 -10.82 16.62
N VAL A 35 0.26 -10.47 16.74
CA VAL A 35 1.08 -10.84 17.91
C VAL A 35 0.48 -10.31 19.22
N VAL A 36 0.06 -9.04 19.26
CA VAL A 36 -0.54 -8.47 20.47
C VAL A 36 -1.90 -9.08 20.80
N LYS A 37 -2.73 -9.37 19.78
CA LYS A 37 -4.00 -10.06 19.99
C LYS A 37 -3.81 -11.47 20.53
N GLU A 38 -2.82 -12.21 20.01
CA GLU A 38 -2.50 -13.55 20.50
C GLU A 38 -1.93 -13.51 21.92
N LEU A 39 -1.06 -12.54 22.23
CA LEU A 39 -0.59 -12.33 23.60
C LEU A 39 -1.77 -12.11 24.55
N LEU A 40 -2.69 -11.22 24.20
CA LEU A 40 -3.87 -10.93 25.01
C LEU A 40 -4.77 -12.15 25.22
N ARG A 41 -4.94 -12.99 24.19
CA ARG A 41 -5.70 -14.25 24.28
C ARG A 41 -5.01 -15.30 25.14
N SER A 42 -3.68 -15.25 25.23
CA SER A 42 -2.87 -16.23 25.98
C SER A 42 -2.80 -15.93 27.48
N LEU A 43 -3.18 -14.73 27.91
CA LEU A 43 -3.25 -14.37 29.33
C LEU A 43 -4.39 -15.13 30.02
N ASP A 44 -4.20 -15.47 31.28
CA ASP A 44 -5.27 -16.04 32.10
C ASP A 44 -6.31 -14.97 32.48
N LEU A 45 -7.47 -15.39 33.02
CA LEU A 45 -8.57 -14.48 33.33
C LEU A 45 -8.19 -13.42 34.37
N GLU A 46 -7.30 -13.76 35.31
CA GLU A 46 -6.88 -12.85 36.38
C GLU A 46 -5.96 -11.76 35.84
N ASP A 47 -5.06 -12.09 34.92
CA ASP A 47 -4.22 -11.14 34.21
C ASP A 47 -5.00 -10.32 33.16
N GLN A 48 -6.00 -10.90 32.50
CA GLN A 48 -6.89 -10.19 31.58
C GLN A 48 -7.73 -9.12 32.29
N GLU A 49 -8.17 -9.37 33.53
CA GLU A 49 -8.91 -8.39 34.34
C GLU A 49 -8.01 -7.26 34.86
N ARG A 50 -6.69 -7.49 34.94
CA ARG A 50 -5.71 -6.54 35.45
C ARG A 50 -5.04 -5.70 34.37
N ILE A 51 -4.93 -6.21 33.13
CA ILE A 51 -4.34 -5.48 32.01
C ILE A 51 -5.32 -4.40 31.50
N SER A 52 -4.88 -3.14 31.52
CA SER A 52 -5.58 -2.09 30.80
C SER A 52 -5.29 -2.22 29.31
N ILE A 53 -6.27 -1.92 28.44
CA ILE A 53 -6.08 -1.92 26.98
C ILE A 53 -4.85 -1.07 26.57
N ASN A 54 -4.54 -0.02 27.32
CA ASN A 54 -3.38 0.84 27.07
C ASN A 54 -2.02 0.19 27.42
N ASP A 55 -1.99 -0.82 28.29
CA ASP A 55 -0.75 -1.54 28.66
C ASP A 55 -0.26 -2.45 27.53
N THR A 56 -1.12 -2.68 26.53
CA THR A 56 -0.88 -3.63 25.43
C THR A 56 -0.39 -2.95 24.14
N GLN A 57 -0.29 -1.62 24.14
CA GLN A 57 -0.03 -0.78 22.96
C GLN A 57 -1.01 -1.01 21.80
N TYR A 58 -2.12 -1.71 22.06
CA TYR A 58 -3.07 -2.12 21.04
C TYR A 58 -3.74 -0.92 20.35
N PRO A 59 -4.17 0.15 21.06
CA PRO A 59 -4.69 1.35 20.42
C PRO A 59 -3.69 2.02 19.47
N GLU A 60 -2.42 2.11 19.87
CA GLU A 60 -1.35 2.70 19.07
C GLU A 60 -1.07 1.86 17.81
N LEU A 61 -1.00 0.55 17.96
CA LEU A 61 -0.80 -0.37 16.83
C LEU A 61 -1.98 -0.35 15.85
N LEU A 62 -3.21 -0.21 16.35
CA LEU A 62 -4.38 -0.01 15.51
C LEU A 62 -4.28 1.29 14.71
N GLY A 63 -3.89 2.39 15.37
CA GLY A 63 -3.63 3.67 14.70
C GLY A 63 -2.57 3.56 13.62
N MET A 64 -1.44 2.91 13.92
CA MET A 64 -0.36 2.67 12.95
C MET A 64 -0.83 1.84 11.75
N HIS A 65 -1.61 0.78 11.99
CA HIS A 65 -2.13 -0.06 10.93
C HIS A 65 -3.11 0.70 10.02
N HIS A 66 -4.02 1.50 10.61
CA HIS A 66 -4.91 2.36 9.84
C HIS A 66 -4.13 3.33 8.95
N MET A 67 -3.12 4.02 9.50
CA MET A 67 -2.28 4.94 8.73
C MET A 67 -1.53 4.22 7.60
N ALA A 68 -1.00 3.02 7.85
CA ALA A 68 -0.32 2.23 6.83
C ALA A 68 -1.27 1.84 5.69
N LYS A 69 -2.51 1.46 6.03
CA LYS A 69 -3.55 1.11 5.06
C LYS A 69 -3.96 2.31 4.20
N ASP A 70 -4.19 3.46 4.81
CA ASP A 70 -4.54 4.69 4.07
C ASP A 70 -3.42 5.11 3.11
N ALA A 71 -2.17 4.99 3.54
CA ALA A 71 -0.99 5.24 2.71
C ALA A 71 -0.90 4.25 1.54
N TYR A 72 -1.16 2.97 1.77
CA TYR A 72 -1.22 1.94 0.73
C TYR A 72 -2.31 2.23 -0.30
N GLU A 73 -3.54 2.53 0.14
CA GLU A 73 -4.65 2.85 -0.76
C GLU A 73 -4.35 4.09 -1.62
N THR A 74 -3.68 5.08 -1.05
CA THR A 74 -3.23 6.27 -1.77
C THR A 74 -2.18 5.94 -2.83
N ALA A 75 -1.17 5.14 -2.47
CA ALA A 75 -0.14 4.67 -3.40
C ALA A 75 -0.74 3.81 -4.52
N GLN A 76 -1.72 2.97 -4.21
CA GLN A 76 -2.44 2.13 -5.16
C GLN A 76 -3.17 2.99 -6.19
N LYS A 77 -3.98 3.95 -5.75
CA LYS A 77 -4.71 4.86 -6.64
C LYS A 77 -3.76 5.63 -7.56
N ARG A 78 -2.60 6.05 -7.05
CA ARG A 78 -1.56 6.73 -7.84
C ARG A 78 -0.99 5.82 -8.92
N TYR A 79 -0.58 4.60 -8.56
CA TYR A 79 -0.06 3.62 -9.50
C TYR A 79 -1.09 3.29 -10.59
N GLU A 80 -2.33 2.97 -10.21
CA GLU A 80 -3.40 2.65 -11.15
C GLU A 80 -3.70 3.80 -12.12
N THR A 81 -3.70 5.03 -11.63
CA THR A 81 -3.90 6.22 -12.45
C THR A 81 -2.76 6.39 -13.47
N ASN A 82 -1.52 6.26 -13.02
CA ASN A 82 -0.34 6.37 -13.89
C ASN A 82 -0.35 5.27 -14.96
N GLN A 83 -0.65 4.03 -14.57
CA GLN A 83 -0.74 2.89 -15.48
C GLN A 83 -1.82 3.11 -16.55
N ARG A 84 -3.02 3.57 -16.19
CA ARG A 84 -4.08 3.88 -17.16
C ARG A 84 -3.65 4.92 -18.19
N TYR A 85 -2.93 5.96 -17.76
CA TYR A 85 -2.42 6.98 -18.69
C TYR A 85 -1.34 6.42 -19.61
N LEU A 86 -0.46 5.56 -19.08
CA LEU A 86 0.60 4.92 -19.84
C LEU A 86 0.02 4.02 -20.94
N ASP A 87 -0.94 3.16 -20.58
CA ASP A 87 -1.62 2.27 -21.52
C ASP A 87 -2.30 3.06 -22.64
N LYS A 88 -2.99 4.16 -22.29
CA LYS A 88 -3.63 5.04 -23.27
C LYS A 88 -2.62 5.67 -24.24
N MET A 89 -1.47 6.10 -23.75
CA MET A 89 -0.42 6.71 -24.58
C MET A 89 0.23 5.69 -25.52
N LEU A 90 0.46 4.46 -25.05
CA LEU A 90 0.99 3.37 -25.84
C LEU A 90 0.02 2.97 -26.97
N LEU A 91 -1.27 2.81 -26.64
CA LEU A 91 -2.33 2.51 -27.62
C LEU A 91 -2.43 3.59 -28.70
N THR A 92 -2.42 4.87 -28.29
CA THR A 92 -2.48 6.00 -29.24
C THR A 92 -1.29 6.01 -30.18
N THR A 93 -0.10 5.69 -29.67
CA THR A 93 1.14 5.65 -30.47
C THR A 93 1.13 4.50 -31.46
N ALA A 94 0.71 3.30 -31.03
CA ALA A 94 0.59 2.13 -31.89
C ALA A 94 -0.41 2.35 -33.05
N ALA A 95 -1.55 2.99 -32.76
CA ALA A 95 -2.55 3.33 -33.76
C ALA A 95 -2.03 4.37 -34.78
N ALA A 96 -1.19 5.31 -34.36
CA ALA A 96 -0.58 6.30 -35.25
C ALA A 96 0.47 5.69 -36.20
N SER A 97 1.25 4.71 -35.72
CA SER A 97 2.24 3.99 -36.53
C SER A 97 1.59 3.09 -37.59
N SER A 98 0.45 2.47 -37.27
CA SER A 98 -0.28 1.56 -38.17
C SER A 98 -0.97 2.26 -39.34
N LYS A 99 -1.20 3.58 -39.26
CA LYS A 99 -1.80 4.39 -40.35
C LYS A 99 -0.78 4.95 -41.35
N LYS A 100 0.51 4.76 -41.09
CA LYS A 100 1.61 5.31 -41.92
C LYS A 100 2.33 4.25 -42.78
N GLY A 101 1.96 2.98 -42.66
CA GLY A 101 2.39 1.88 -43.53
C GLY A 101 1.26 1.43 -44.43
#